data_AF-A0A6I2Y5F6-F1
#
_entry.id   AF-A0A6I2Y5F6-F1
#
_cell.length_a   1.000
_cell.length_b   1.000
_cell.length_c   1.000
_cell.angle_alpha   90.00
_cell.angle_beta   90.00
_cell.angle_gamma   90.00
#
_symmetry.space_group_name_H-M   'P 1'
#
loop_
_entity.id
_entity.type
_entity.pdbx_description
1 polymer ?
#
loop_
_entity_poly.entity_id
_entity_poly.type
_entity_poly.pdbx_seq_one_letter_code
_entity_poly.pdbx_strand_id
1 'polypeptide(L)'
;MDLSQLIASLPEEEVRRATAHASWSRPRSTSYERLAFVGDSLLDVIITQHLDRVFDQAEFGPGVLTRIRARVVSDETLRVVAQRIGLDARAVELAPEDFRAHARTLVDTGKPLASMLEAIIAVCWRTHGPELTATAVITTFAPELDQAELEPVDRKSMLQEVLAKTGETVFYRAGPPSGPSHQPTFEVEAVREPDGTVIGFGSGPSKKAAEAEAAGEALELMEGKG
;
A
#
# COMPACT_ATOMS: atom_id res chain seq x y z
N MET A 1 6.24 -20.36 1.05
CA MET A 1 6.46 -20.39 -0.41
C MET A 1 6.22 -18.99 -0.90
N ASP A 2 7.16 -18.38 -1.62
CA ASP A 2 7.05 -17.00 -2.10
C ASP A 2 6.71 -16.92 -3.61
N LEU A 3 6.57 -15.71 -4.15
CA LEU A 3 6.25 -15.51 -5.56
C LEU A 3 7.36 -16.02 -6.49
N SER A 4 8.64 -15.95 -6.09
CA SER A 4 9.74 -16.45 -6.92
C SER A 4 9.61 -17.96 -7.17
N GLN A 5 9.19 -18.70 -6.16
CA GLN A 5 8.96 -20.15 -6.24
C GLN A 5 7.72 -20.49 -7.09
N LEU A 6 6.63 -19.71 -6.98
CA LEU A 6 5.48 -19.90 -7.85
C LEU A 6 5.83 -19.61 -9.31
N ILE A 7 6.52 -18.49 -9.58
CA ILE A 7 6.94 -18.08 -10.92
C ILE A 7 7.80 -19.17 -11.59
N ALA A 8 8.71 -19.80 -10.84
CA ALA A 8 9.55 -20.87 -11.35
C ALA A 8 8.76 -22.12 -11.79
N SER A 9 7.54 -22.31 -11.29
CA SER A 9 6.65 -23.42 -11.66
C SER A 9 5.64 -23.07 -12.76
N LEU A 10 5.57 -21.81 -13.19
CA LEU A 10 4.67 -21.37 -14.24
C LEU A 10 5.16 -21.84 -15.63
N PRO A 11 4.23 -22.10 -16.58
CA PRO A 11 4.60 -22.26 -17.98
C PRO A 11 5.34 -21.02 -18.50
N GLU A 12 6.46 -21.20 -19.19
CA GLU A 12 7.26 -20.06 -19.67
C GLU A 12 6.48 -19.10 -20.58
N GLU A 13 5.55 -19.64 -21.39
CA GLU A 13 4.68 -18.83 -22.26
C GLU A 13 3.78 -17.87 -21.47
N GLU A 14 3.30 -18.31 -20.30
CA GLU A 14 2.48 -17.48 -19.41
C GLU A 14 3.30 -16.37 -18.76
N VAL A 15 4.53 -16.67 -18.33
CA VAL A 15 5.48 -15.66 -17.82
C VAL A 15 5.84 -14.67 -18.93
N ARG A 16 6.14 -15.15 -20.14
CA ARG A 16 6.44 -14.32 -21.31
C ARG A 16 5.30 -13.37 -21.64
N ARG A 17 4.05 -13.84 -21.55
CA ARG A 17 2.86 -13.00 -21.74
C ARG A 17 2.74 -11.94 -20.64
N ALA A 18 2.93 -12.32 -19.38
CA ALA A 18 2.89 -11.40 -18.24
C ALA A 18 4.03 -10.35 -18.24
N THR A 19 5.11 -10.56 -18.98
CA THR A 19 6.20 -9.58 -19.15
C THR A 19 6.25 -8.94 -20.54
N ALA A 20 5.29 -9.22 -21.42
CA ALA A 20 5.29 -8.69 -22.79
C ALA A 20 4.75 -7.25 -22.83
N HIS A 21 5.60 -6.29 -23.18
CA HIS A 21 5.18 -4.91 -23.36
C HIS A 21 4.45 -4.71 -24.70
N ALA A 22 3.61 -3.68 -24.75
CA ALA A 22 2.83 -3.34 -25.93
C ALA A 22 3.65 -3.03 -27.20
N SER A 23 4.89 -2.54 -27.05
CA SER A 23 5.78 -2.24 -28.19
C SER A 23 6.00 -3.45 -29.09
N TRP A 24 6.10 -4.65 -28.52
CA TRP A 24 6.37 -5.91 -29.24
C TRP A 24 5.25 -6.95 -29.14
N SER A 25 4.09 -6.57 -28.60
CA SER A 25 2.90 -7.42 -28.56
C SER A 25 2.01 -7.19 -29.78
N ARG A 26 1.66 -8.26 -30.51
CA ARG A 26 0.78 -8.20 -31.69
C ARG A 26 -0.25 -9.33 -31.61
N PRO A 27 -1.57 -9.02 -31.52
CA PRO A 27 -2.16 -7.68 -31.32
C PRO A 27 -1.74 -7.06 -29.99
N ARG A 28 -1.86 -5.73 -29.81
CA ARG A 28 -1.45 -5.05 -28.57
C ARG A 28 -2.11 -5.65 -27.31
N SER A 29 -3.31 -6.20 -27.44
CA SER A 29 -4.06 -6.85 -26.37
C SER A 29 -3.42 -8.11 -25.79
N THR A 30 -2.34 -8.64 -26.40
CA THR A 30 -1.54 -9.73 -25.84
C THR A 30 -0.42 -9.27 -24.92
N SER A 31 -0.31 -7.96 -24.67
CA SER A 31 0.60 -7.39 -23.66
C SER A 31 0.17 -7.76 -22.25
N TYR A 32 1.03 -7.47 -21.28
CA TYR A 32 0.75 -7.65 -19.86
C TYR A 32 -0.43 -6.81 -19.35
N GLU A 33 -0.85 -5.75 -20.06
CA GLU A 33 -1.77 -4.72 -19.55
C GLU A 33 -3.10 -5.29 -19.03
N ARG A 34 -3.66 -6.30 -19.71
CA ARG A 34 -4.91 -6.94 -19.25
C ARG A 34 -4.72 -7.84 -18.04
N LEU A 35 -3.55 -8.47 -17.93
CA LEU A 35 -3.20 -9.28 -16.76
C LEU A 35 -2.93 -8.37 -15.57
N ALA A 36 -2.21 -7.27 -15.78
CA ALA A 36 -1.93 -6.25 -14.76
C ALA A 36 -3.22 -5.68 -14.18
N PHE A 37 -4.19 -5.32 -15.02
CA PHE A 37 -5.51 -4.87 -14.57
C PHE A 37 -6.19 -5.86 -13.61
N VAL A 38 -6.10 -7.18 -13.88
CA VAL A 38 -6.64 -8.20 -12.97
C VAL A 38 -5.77 -8.34 -11.73
N GLY A 39 -4.45 -8.31 -11.91
CA GLY A 39 -3.45 -8.46 -10.86
C GLY A 39 -3.51 -7.37 -9.80
N ASP A 40 -3.70 -6.13 -10.21
CA ASP A 40 -3.91 -4.95 -9.37
C ASP A 40 -5.06 -5.18 -8.38
N SER A 41 -6.25 -5.53 -8.91
CA SER A 41 -7.42 -5.83 -8.08
C SER A 41 -7.21 -7.03 -7.13
N LEU A 42 -6.48 -8.06 -7.60
CA LEU A 42 -6.16 -9.22 -6.76
C LEU A 42 -5.19 -8.85 -5.63
N LEU A 43 -4.14 -8.09 -5.95
CA LEU A 43 -3.18 -7.61 -4.97
C LEU A 43 -3.88 -6.74 -3.91
N ASP A 44 -4.74 -5.82 -4.33
CA ASP A 44 -5.52 -4.97 -3.44
C ASP A 44 -6.35 -5.79 -2.45
N VAL A 45 -7.05 -6.82 -2.92
CA VAL A 45 -7.85 -7.71 -2.06
C VAL A 45 -6.96 -8.52 -1.11
N ILE A 46 -5.86 -9.09 -1.60
CA ILE A 46 -4.94 -9.90 -0.78
C ILE A 46 -4.34 -9.04 0.35
N ILE A 47 -3.83 -7.85 0.03
CA ILE A 47 -3.22 -6.95 1.00
C ILE A 47 -4.28 -6.43 1.97
N THR A 48 -5.45 -6.00 1.48
CA THR A 48 -6.55 -5.52 2.36
C THR A 48 -6.96 -6.58 3.37
N GLN A 49 -7.15 -7.84 2.93
CA GLN A 49 -7.51 -8.94 3.82
C GLN A 49 -6.43 -9.28 4.84
N HIS A 50 -5.15 -9.13 4.47
CA HIS A 50 -4.05 -9.34 5.40
C HIS A 50 -4.01 -8.24 6.46
N LEU A 51 -4.15 -6.98 6.05
CA LEU A 51 -4.15 -5.83 6.96
C LEU A 51 -5.30 -5.93 7.97
N ASP A 52 -6.53 -6.20 7.52
CA ASP A 52 -7.71 -6.38 8.39
C ASP A 52 -7.54 -7.51 9.42
N ARG A 53 -6.77 -8.55 9.08
CA ARG A 53 -6.54 -9.70 9.97
C ARG A 53 -5.46 -9.43 11.02
N VAL A 54 -4.42 -8.69 10.66
CA VAL A 54 -3.20 -8.54 11.47
C VAL A 54 -3.26 -7.31 12.36
N PHE A 55 -3.83 -6.22 11.88
CA PHE A 55 -3.90 -4.97 12.64
C PHE A 55 -5.10 -4.97 13.58
N ASP A 56 -4.88 -4.50 14.82
CA ASP A 56 -5.94 -4.40 15.82
C ASP A 56 -6.97 -3.35 15.39
N GLN A 57 -8.24 -3.76 15.31
CA GLN A 57 -9.35 -2.89 14.96
C GLN A 57 -9.55 -1.73 15.95
N ALA A 58 -9.13 -1.89 17.21
CA ALA A 58 -9.17 -0.83 18.21
C ALA A 58 -8.12 0.26 17.99
N GLU A 59 -7.04 -0.05 17.28
CA GLU A 59 -5.92 0.88 17.03
C GLU A 59 -5.88 1.38 15.58
N PHE A 60 -6.42 0.63 14.62
CA PHE A 60 -6.30 0.92 13.20
C PHE A 60 -7.65 0.99 12.48
N GLY A 61 -8.19 2.21 12.36
CA GLY A 61 -9.39 2.48 11.55
C GLY A 61 -9.17 2.33 10.03
N PRO A 62 -10.27 2.30 9.24
CA PRO A 62 -10.24 1.99 7.80
C PRO A 62 -9.40 2.97 6.96
N GLY A 63 -9.36 4.26 7.31
CA GLY A 63 -8.51 5.23 6.62
C GLY A 63 -7.02 4.93 6.75
N VAL A 64 -6.59 4.49 7.93
CA VAL A 64 -5.20 4.11 8.18
C VAL A 64 -4.82 2.89 7.33
N LEU A 65 -5.65 1.84 7.36
CA LEU A 65 -5.44 0.64 6.56
C LEU A 65 -5.40 0.94 5.05
N THR A 66 -6.25 1.86 4.59
CA THR A 66 -6.27 2.30 3.19
C THR A 66 -4.94 2.93 2.76
N ARG A 67 -4.29 3.69 3.64
CA ARG A 67 -2.98 4.32 3.34
C ARG A 67 -1.83 3.36 3.43
N ILE A 68 -1.85 2.48 4.43
CA ILE A 68 -0.88 1.38 4.52
C ILE A 68 -0.95 0.57 3.23
N ARG A 69 -2.15 0.16 2.79
CA ARG A 69 -2.35 -0.50 1.51
C ARG A 69 -1.79 0.32 0.35
N ALA A 70 -2.19 1.58 0.21
CA ALA A 70 -1.74 2.44 -0.89
C ALA A 70 -0.21 2.55 -0.99
N ARG A 71 0.50 2.56 0.14
CA ARG A 71 1.96 2.52 0.17
C ARG A 71 2.51 1.15 -0.24
N VAL A 72 1.97 0.07 0.33
CA VAL A 72 2.40 -1.31 0.08
C VAL A 72 2.20 -1.71 -1.40
N VAL A 73 1.13 -1.22 -2.03
CA VAL A 73 0.81 -1.52 -3.44
C VAL A 73 1.26 -0.42 -4.42
N SER A 74 2.05 0.55 -3.96
CA SER A 74 2.53 1.63 -4.84
C SER A 74 3.51 1.13 -5.92
N ASP A 75 3.53 1.79 -7.08
CA ASP A 75 4.48 1.50 -8.17
C ASP A 75 5.94 1.38 -7.69
N GLU A 76 6.34 2.22 -6.73
CA GLU A 76 7.69 2.20 -6.14
C GLU A 76 7.95 0.90 -5.36
N THR A 77 7.03 0.54 -4.48
CA THR A 77 7.11 -0.70 -3.71
C THR A 77 7.08 -1.93 -4.62
N LEU A 78 6.16 -1.96 -5.58
CA LEU A 78 6.05 -3.07 -6.54
C LEU A 78 7.32 -3.25 -7.37
N ARG A 79 7.96 -2.14 -7.76
CA ARG A 79 9.26 -2.19 -8.44
C ARG A 79 10.34 -2.82 -7.56
N VAL A 80 10.44 -2.42 -6.30
CA VAL A 80 11.41 -2.99 -5.35
C VAL A 80 11.16 -4.48 -5.14
N VAL A 81 9.91 -4.88 -4.96
CA VAL A 81 9.52 -6.29 -4.81
C VAL A 81 9.86 -7.09 -6.07
N ALA A 82 9.54 -6.56 -7.25
CA ALA A 82 9.82 -7.20 -8.53
C ALA A 82 11.33 -7.41 -8.75
N GLN A 83 12.16 -6.42 -8.42
CA GLN A 83 13.62 -6.54 -8.49
C GLN A 83 14.15 -7.57 -7.48
N ARG A 84 13.62 -7.58 -6.25
CA ARG A 84 14.02 -8.54 -5.20
C ARG A 84 13.79 -9.99 -5.64
N ILE A 85 12.73 -10.27 -6.39
CA ILE A 85 12.44 -11.61 -6.92
C ILE A 85 13.04 -11.87 -8.31
N GLY A 86 13.83 -10.93 -8.87
CA GLY A 86 14.51 -11.08 -10.16
C GLY A 86 13.59 -11.01 -11.39
N LEU A 87 12.40 -10.41 -11.26
CA LEU A 87 11.44 -10.30 -12.36
C LEU A 87 11.95 -9.38 -13.48
N ASP A 88 12.73 -8.36 -13.13
CA ASP A 88 13.38 -7.44 -14.07
C ASP A 88 14.32 -8.19 -15.03
N ALA A 89 15.21 -9.02 -14.50
CA ALA A 89 16.12 -9.84 -15.29
C ALA A 89 15.34 -10.83 -16.17
N ARG A 90 14.32 -11.47 -15.62
CA ARG A 90 13.48 -12.44 -16.34
C ARG A 90 12.67 -11.79 -17.47
N ALA A 91 12.13 -10.59 -17.26
CA ALA A 91 11.40 -9.83 -18.27
C ALA A 91 12.29 -9.47 -19.47
N VAL A 92 13.55 -9.09 -19.22
CA VAL A 92 14.54 -8.81 -20.27
C VAL A 92 14.92 -10.08 -21.03
N GLU A 93 15.10 -11.20 -20.33
CA GLU A 93 15.43 -12.50 -20.94
C GLU A 93 14.33 -12.97 -21.91
N LEU A 94 13.08 -12.82 -21.51
CA LEU A 94 11.89 -13.27 -22.25
C LEU A 94 11.45 -12.30 -23.35
N ALA A 95 11.99 -11.08 -23.39
CA ALA A 95 11.74 -10.14 -24.48
C ALA A 95 12.31 -10.69 -25.80
N PRO A 96 11.66 -10.39 -26.95
CA PRO A 96 12.24 -10.72 -28.25
C PRO A 96 13.63 -10.10 -28.40
N GLU A 97 14.53 -10.78 -29.10
CA GLU A 97 15.96 -10.39 -29.20
C GLU A 97 16.14 -8.91 -29.57
N ASP A 98 15.45 -8.46 -30.63
CA ASP A 98 15.51 -7.08 -31.14
C ASP A 98 14.97 -6.03 -30.16
N PHE A 99 14.23 -6.45 -29.12
CA PHE A 99 13.61 -5.59 -28.12
C PHE A 99 14.30 -5.66 -26.74
N ARG A 100 15.33 -6.49 -26.54
CA ARG A 100 15.99 -6.64 -25.23
C ARG A 100 16.58 -5.34 -24.69
N ALA A 101 17.16 -4.51 -25.55
CA ALA A 101 17.66 -3.20 -25.15
C ALA A 101 16.52 -2.28 -24.66
N HIS A 102 15.38 -2.29 -25.36
CA HIS A 102 14.20 -1.53 -24.95
C HIS A 102 13.58 -2.09 -23.65
N ALA A 103 13.54 -3.41 -23.49
CA ALA A 103 13.08 -4.06 -22.26
C ALA A 103 13.91 -3.64 -21.04
N ARG A 104 15.25 -3.54 -21.18
CA ARG A 104 16.13 -3.03 -20.10
C ARG A 104 15.73 -1.61 -19.68
N THR A 105 15.54 -0.72 -20.65
CA THR A 105 15.08 0.65 -20.35
C THR A 105 13.71 0.65 -19.66
N LEU A 106 12.79 -0.23 -20.03
CA LEU A 106 11.45 -0.28 -19.43
C LEU A 106 11.46 -0.77 -17.98
N VAL A 107 12.30 -1.75 -17.65
CA VAL A 107 12.39 -2.24 -16.26
C VAL A 107 13.03 -1.21 -15.33
N ASP A 108 13.78 -0.24 -15.88
CA ASP A 108 14.38 0.88 -15.13
C ASP A 108 13.40 2.03 -14.85
N THR A 109 12.36 2.23 -15.67
CA THR A 109 11.39 3.35 -15.50
C THR A 109 10.29 3.11 -14.46
N GLY A 110 10.34 1.98 -13.76
CA GLY A 110 9.51 1.65 -12.59
C GLY A 110 8.10 1.18 -12.92
N LYS A 111 7.28 2.03 -13.56
CA LYS A 111 5.87 1.71 -13.85
C LYS A 111 5.69 0.40 -14.65
N PRO A 112 6.46 0.13 -15.73
CA PRO A 112 6.31 -1.13 -16.46
C PRO A 112 6.62 -2.35 -15.60
N LEU A 113 7.64 -2.29 -14.76
CA LEU A 113 8.03 -3.42 -13.91
C LEU A 113 6.99 -3.69 -12.81
N ALA A 114 6.44 -2.65 -12.21
CA ALA A 114 5.32 -2.75 -11.27
C ALA A 114 4.12 -3.48 -11.92
N SER A 115 3.69 -3.04 -13.11
CA SER A 115 2.59 -3.68 -13.83
C SER A 115 2.89 -5.13 -14.27
N MET A 116 4.15 -5.46 -14.56
CA MET A 116 4.53 -6.85 -14.83
C MET A 116 4.40 -7.73 -13.58
N LEU A 117 4.70 -7.21 -12.39
CA LEU A 117 4.49 -7.94 -11.13
C LEU A 117 3.00 -8.23 -10.90
N GLU A 118 2.13 -7.23 -11.11
CA GLU A 118 0.67 -7.42 -11.06
C GLU A 118 0.21 -8.49 -12.07
N ALA A 119 0.70 -8.40 -13.31
CA ALA A 119 0.39 -9.38 -14.34
C ALA A 119 0.80 -10.81 -13.94
N ILE A 120 1.96 -10.96 -13.30
CA ILE A 120 2.42 -12.24 -12.77
C ILE A 120 1.52 -12.74 -11.63
N ILE A 121 1.09 -11.87 -10.72
CA ILE A 121 0.13 -12.24 -9.67
C ILE A 121 -1.16 -12.80 -10.28
N ALA A 122 -1.67 -12.20 -11.35
CA ALA A 122 -2.84 -12.72 -12.06
C ALA A 122 -2.60 -14.11 -12.68
N VAL A 123 -1.40 -14.38 -13.21
CA VAL A 123 -1.03 -15.69 -13.75
C VAL A 123 -0.89 -16.73 -12.63
N CYS A 124 -0.25 -16.38 -11.52
CA CYS A 124 -0.16 -17.22 -10.33
C CYS A 124 -1.55 -17.60 -9.82
N TRP A 125 -2.46 -16.61 -9.71
CA TRP A 125 -3.83 -16.84 -9.28
C TRP A 125 -4.57 -17.84 -10.16
N ARG A 126 -4.42 -17.73 -11.48
CA ARG A 126 -5.06 -18.64 -12.45
C ARG A 126 -4.48 -20.06 -12.40
N THR A 127 -3.17 -20.18 -12.13
CA THR A 127 -2.45 -21.45 -12.21
C THR A 127 -2.47 -22.23 -10.89
N HIS A 128 -2.28 -21.52 -9.78
CA HIS A 128 -2.12 -22.10 -8.43
C HIS A 128 -3.33 -21.87 -7.53
N GLY A 129 -4.28 -21.04 -7.95
CA GLY A 129 -5.47 -20.72 -7.17
C GLY A 129 -5.25 -19.59 -6.15
N PRO A 130 -6.35 -19.15 -5.51
CA PRO A 130 -6.38 -18.01 -4.59
C PRO A 130 -5.45 -18.17 -3.39
N GLU A 131 -5.51 -19.30 -2.71
CA GLU A 131 -4.89 -19.48 -1.38
C GLU A 131 -3.36 -19.52 -1.48
N LEU A 132 -2.82 -20.26 -2.45
CA LEU A 132 -1.38 -20.33 -2.69
C LEU A 132 -0.84 -19.00 -3.17
N THR A 133 -1.56 -18.31 -4.05
CA THR A 133 -1.15 -17.00 -4.55
C THR A 133 -1.14 -15.95 -3.45
N ALA A 134 -2.20 -15.89 -2.63
CA ALA A 134 -2.27 -14.97 -1.50
C ALA A 134 -1.12 -15.22 -0.51
N THR A 135 -0.86 -16.48 -0.16
CA THR A 135 0.26 -16.84 0.74
C THR A 135 1.61 -16.41 0.18
N ALA A 136 1.82 -16.62 -1.13
CA ALA A 136 3.05 -16.23 -1.80
C ALA A 136 3.22 -14.72 -1.87
N VAL A 137 2.14 -13.97 -2.16
CA VAL A 137 2.15 -12.50 -2.13
C VAL A 137 2.52 -12.01 -0.73
N ILE A 138 1.82 -12.45 0.33
CA ILE A 138 2.13 -12.00 1.70
C ILE A 138 3.56 -12.36 2.12
N THR A 139 4.02 -13.57 1.80
CA THR A 139 5.42 -13.97 2.09
C THR A 139 6.41 -13.07 1.36
N THR A 140 6.11 -12.71 0.11
CA THR A 140 7.00 -11.87 -0.69
C THR A 140 6.99 -10.43 -0.21
N PHE A 141 5.84 -9.89 0.21
CA PHE A 141 5.65 -8.51 0.68
C PHE A 141 5.90 -8.32 2.19
N ALA A 142 6.33 -9.36 2.91
CA ALA A 142 6.54 -9.30 4.35
C ALA A 142 7.44 -8.11 4.78
N PRO A 143 8.58 -7.80 4.12
CA PRO A 143 9.38 -6.64 4.51
C PRO A 143 8.64 -5.30 4.45
N GLU A 144 7.76 -5.14 3.45
CA GLU A 144 6.97 -3.92 3.26
C GLU A 144 5.83 -3.83 4.27
N LEU A 145 5.22 -4.97 4.60
CA LEU A 145 4.15 -5.08 5.59
C LEU A 145 4.68 -4.85 7.02
N ASP A 146 5.81 -5.46 7.37
CA ASP A 146 6.47 -5.27 8.66
C ASP A 146 6.90 -3.81 8.88
N GLN A 147 7.40 -3.15 7.82
CA GLN A 147 7.72 -1.71 7.90
C GLN A 147 6.47 -0.85 8.12
N ALA A 148 5.34 -1.21 7.49
CA ALA A 148 4.10 -0.49 7.69
C ALA A 148 3.52 -0.66 9.11
N GLU A 149 3.81 -1.79 9.78
CA GLU A 149 3.44 -2.03 11.17
C GLU A 149 4.31 -1.21 12.14
N LEU A 150 5.60 -1.04 11.84
CA LEU A 150 6.56 -0.33 12.69
C LEU A 150 6.47 1.20 12.59
N GLU A 151 5.93 1.74 11.49
CA GLU A 151 5.83 3.18 11.31
C GLU A 151 4.56 3.75 11.97
N PRO A 152 4.70 4.64 12.97
CA PRO A 152 3.55 5.34 13.53
C PRO A 152 2.91 6.17 12.42
N VAL A 153 1.64 5.88 12.12
CA VAL A 153 0.87 6.67 11.17
C VAL A 153 0.78 8.10 11.73
N ASP A 154 1.35 9.06 11.01
CA ASP A 154 1.38 10.46 11.45
C ASP A 154 0.00 11.11 11.23
N ARG A 155 -0.95 10.72 12.08
CA ARG A 155 -2.35 11.19 12.08
C ARG A 155 -2.46 12.71 12.09
N LYS A 156 -1.47 13.42 12.65
CA LYS A 156 -1.45 14.89 12.69
C LYS A 156 -1.14 15.50 11.33
N SER A 157 -0.04 15.09 10.69
CA SER A 157 0.33 15.58 9.35
C SER A 157 -0.74 15.24 8.34
N MET A 158 -1.31 14.06 8.50
CA MET A 158 -2.47 13.57 7.78
C MET A 158 -3.71 14.46 7.85
N LEU A 159 -4.15 14.82 9.07
CA LEU A 159 -5.29 15.72 9.24
C LEU A 159 -4.99 17.10 8.61
N GLN A 160 -3.74 17.57 8.71
CA GLN A 160 -3.33 18.81 8.06
C GLN A 160 -3.44 18.73 6.53
N GLU A 161 -3.01 17.64 5.89
CA GLU A 161 -3.15 17.47 4.44
C GLU A 161 -4.60 17.42 3.97
N VAL A 162 -5.49 16.79 4.74
CA VAL A 162 -6.92 16.73 4.43
C VAL A 162 -7.53 18.14 4.46
N LEU A 163 -7.28 18.89 5.53
CA LEU A 163 -7.80 20.25 5.71
C LEU A 163 -7.17 21.25 4.71
N ALA A 164 -5.90 21.06 4.35
CA ALA A 164 -5.24 21.94 3.39
C ALA A 164 -5.93 21.93 2.00
N LYS A 165 -6.60 20.83 1.61
CA LYS A 165 -7.35 20.75 0.34
C LYS A 165 -8.51 21.74 0.25
N THR A 166 -9.07 22.14 1.40
CA THR A 166 -10.15 23.11 1.53
C THR A 166 -9.64 24.49 2.00
N GLY A 167 -8.33 24.67 2.11
CA GLY A 167 -7.72 25.89 2.66
C GLY A 167 -7.87 26.03 4.17
N GLU A 168 -8.21 24.95 4.86
CA GLU A 168 -8.39 24.89 6.31
C GLU A 168 -7.10 24.40 6.98
N THR A 169 -6.96 24.64 8.29
CA THR A 169 -5.85 24.10 9.09
C THR A 169 -6.35 23.55 10.42
N VAL A 170 -5.47 22.90 11.19
CA VAL A 170 -5.78 22.38 12.53
C VAL A 170 -4.72 22.81 13.53
N PHE A 171 -5.18 23.22 14.71
CA PHE A 171 -4.35 23.30 15.91
C PHE A 171 -4.93 22.42 17.01
N TYR A 172 -4.11 22.13 18.03
CA TYR A 172 -4.48 21.24 19.11
C TYR A 172 -4.57 22.01 20.42
N ARG A 173 -5.71 21.92 21.10
CA ARG A 173 -5.95 22.52 22.41
C ARG A 173 -5.83 21.44 23.48
N ALA A 174 -4.78 21.50 24.28
CA ALA A 174 -4.53 20.55 25.36
C ALA A 174 -4.99 21.13 26.71
N GLY A 175 -5.71 20.32 27.48
CA GLY A 175 -5.99 20.60 28.89
C GLY A 175 -4.77 20.38 29.79
N PRO A 176 -4.86 20.75 31.08
CA PRO A 176 -3.88 20.32 32.08
C PRO A 176 -3.90 18.78 32.21
N PRO A 177 -2.74 18.13 32.45
CA PRO A 177 -2.72 16.69 32.68
C PRO A 177 -3.53 16.31 33.92
N SER A 178 -4.25 15.21 33.83
CA SER A 178 -4.96 14.56 34.93
C SER A 178 -4.27 13.24 35.32
N GLY A 179 -4.68 12.62 36.42
CA GLY A 179 -4.12 11.35 36.89
C GLY A 179 -2.84 11.46 37.75
N PRO A 180 -2.30 10.32 38.21
CA PRO A 180 -1.11 10.28 39.04
C PRO A 180 0.13 10.82 38.32
N SER A 181 1.07 11.42 39.06
CA SER A 181 2.31 11.97 38.47
C SER A 181 3.17 10.95 37.70
N HIS A 182 3.03 9.66 38.02
CA HIS A 182 3.71 8.55 37.36
C HIS A 182 2.91 7.92 36.21
N GLN A 183 1.66 8.33 36.01
CA GLN A 183 0.75 7.92 34.93
C GLN A 183 -0.17 9.10 34.54
N PRO A 184 0.41 10.18 33.97
CA PRO A 184 -0.39 11.33 33.58
C PRO A 184 -1.25 10.99 32.35
N THR A 185 -2.48 11.49 32.33
CA THR A 185 -3.37 11.44 31.17
C THR A 185 -3.55 12.86 30.64
N PHE A 186 -3.40 13.05 29.33
CA PHE A 186 -3.58 14.33 28.65
C PHE A 186 -4.81 14.24 27.77
N GLU A 187 -5.74 15.17 27.93
CA GLU A 187 -6.90 15.34 27.03
C GLU A 187 -6.62 16.48 26.05
N VAL A 188 -6.91 16.23 24.77
CA VAL A 188 -6.61 17.14 23.66
C VAL A 188 -7.81 17.22 22.72
N GLU A 189 -8.09 18.43 22.24
CA GLU A 189 -9.07 18.70 21.19
C GLU A 189 -8.34 19.12 19.90
N ALA A 190 -8.71 18.54 18.77
CA ALA A 190 -8.32 19.00 17.44
C ALA A 190 -9.31 20.07 16.97
N VAL A 191 -8.84 21.30 16.78
CA VAL A 191 -9.67 22.46 16.43
C VAL A 191 -9.33 22.91 15.02
N ARG A 192 -10.36 22.92 14.15
CA ARG A 192 -10.25 23.39 12.78
C ARG A 192 -10.26 24.92 12.72
N GLU A 193 -9.43 25.47 11.85
CA GLU A 193 -9.46 26.88 11.48
C GLU A 193 -9.87 27.05 10.01
N PRO A 194 -10.61 28.13 9.69
CA PRO A 194 -10.84 29.32 10.52
C PRO A 194 -12.10 29.30 11.39
N ASP A 195 -12.94 28.27 11.30
CA ASP A 195 -14.27 28.27 11.94
C ASP A 195 -14.24 27.98 13.46
N GLY A 196 -13.13 27.48 13.98
CA GLY A 196 -12.94 27.18 15.39
C GLY A 196 -13.69 25.91 15.84
N THR A 197 -14.15 25.09 14.89
CA THR A 197 -14.91 23.88 15.20
C THR A 197 -13.99 22.80 15.78
N VAL A 198 -14.37 22.21 16.91
CA VAL A 198 -13.72 21.00 17.41
C VAL A 198 -14.13 19.84 16.52
N ILE A 199 -13.14 19.21 15.89
CA ILE A 199 -13.35 18.12 14.92
C ILE A 199 -12.86 16.77 15.42
N GLY A 200 -12.20 16.71 16.58
CA GLY A 200 -11.82 15.46 17.24
C GLY A 200 -11.27 15.68 18.65
N PHE A 201 -11.20 14.61 19.41
CA PHE A 201 -10.81 14.50 20.81
C PHE A 201 -9.85 13.32 20.97
N GLY A 202 -8.90 13.45 21.88
CA GLY A 202 -7.94 12.39 22.18
C GLY A 202 -7.43 12.44 23.60
N SER A 203 -7.04 11.29 24.14
CA SER A 203 -6.58 11.06 25.50
C SER A 203 -5.40 10.10 25.57
N GLY A 204 -4.23 10.58 26.01
CA GLY A 204 -3.03 9.73 26.01
C GLY A 204 -2.05 9.99 27.14
N PRO A 205 -1.05 9.12 27.33
CA PRO A 205 -0.04 9.25 28.38
C PRO A 205 0.94 10.42 28.14
N SER A 206 0.85 11.07 26.98
CA SER A 206 1.60 12.26 26.62
C SER A 206 0.74 13.16 25.74
N LYS A 207 1.05 14.46 25.70
CA LYS A 207 0.41 15.41 24.77
C LYS A 207 0.49 14.93 23.32
N LYS A 208 1.65 14.41 22.89
CA LYS A 208 1.84 13.91 21.52
C LYS A 208 0.93 12.73 21.20
N ALA A 209 0.74 11.81 22.15
CA ALA A 209 -0.16 10.67 21.98
C ALA A 209 -1.62 11.12 21.90
N ALA A 210 -2.04 12.01 22.81
CA ALA A 210 -3.39 12.57 22.81
C ALA A 210 -3.71 13.39 21.54
N GLU A 211 -2.74 14.16 21.03
CA GLU A 211 -2.87 14.88 19.75
C GLU A 211 -3.01 13.92 18.56
N ALA A 212 -2.23 12.83 18.54
CA ALA A 212 -2.33 11.84 17.47
C ALA A 212 -3.69 11.12 17.48
N GLU A 213 -4.24 10.85 18.66
CA GLU A 213 -5.59 10.28 18.81
C GLU A 213 -6.68 11.27 18.38
N ALA A 214 -6.62 12.52 18.83
CA ALA A 214 -7.56 13.57 18.41
C ALA A 214 -7.56 13.78 16.89
N ALA A 215 -6.37 13.68 16.28
CA ALA A 215 -6.25 13.73 14.83
C ALA A 215 -6.85 12.50 14.15
N GLY A 216 -6.71 11.32 14.76
CA GLY A 216 -7.31 10.07 14.30
C GLY A 216 -8.84 10.13 14.29
N GLU A 217 -9.45 10.53 15.40
CA GLU A 217 -10.92 10.66 15.50
C GLU A 217 -11.46 11.66 14.46
N ALA A 218 -10.78 12.81 14.30
CA ALA A 218 -11.17 13.80 13.31
C ALA A 218 -11.14 13.26 11.87
N LEU A 219 -10.11 12.48 11.52
CA LEU A 219 -10.00 11.85 10.21
C LEU A 219 -11.14 10.84 9.98
N GLU A 220 -11.45 10.01 10.97
CA GLU A 220 -12.54 9.02 10.87
C GLU A 220 -13.92 9.68 10.68
N LEU A 221 -14.19 10.76 11.43
CA LEU A 221 -15.44 11.53 11.31
C LEU A 221 -15.59 12.23 9.95
N MET A 222 -14.47 12.59 9.31
CA MET A 222 -14.46 13.18 7.98
C MET A 222 -14.69 12.13 6.89
N GLU A 223 -14.16 10.92 7.04
CA GLU A 223 -14.36 9.80 6.10
C GLU A 223 -15.80 9.24 6.16
N GLY A 224 -16.44 9.22 7.33
CA GLY A 224 -17.81 8.73 7.51
C GLY A 224 -18.93 9.66 7.00
N LYS A 225 -18.61 10.84 6.47
CA LYS A 225 -19.58 11.80 5.88
C LYS A 225 -19.63 11.77 4.35
N GLY A 226 -18.98 10.78 3.72
CA GLY A 226 -19.01 10.52 2.27
C GLY A 226 -20.17 9.64 1.82
#